data_AF-A0A0B1SGU7-F1
#
_entry.id   AF-A0A0B1SGU7-F1
#
_cell.length_a   1.000
_cell.length_b   1.000
_cell.length_c   1.000
_cell.angle_alpha   90.00
_cell.angle_beta   90.00
_cell.angle_gamma   90.00
#
_symmetry.space_group_name_H-M   'P 1'
#
loop_
_entity.id
_entity.type
_entity.pdbx_description
1 polymer ?
#
loop_
_entity_poly.entity_id
_entity_poly.type
_entity_poly.pdbx_seq_one_letter_code
_entity_poly.pdbx_strand_id
1 'polypeptide(L)'
;MYGYSFDRFFFRYENDNFDRPDVGPNGSFGGKKRATEPIRNEPVIFIHGNGDAALHAQAPLATGWSRSIQYFMEQNYTEGELYATTWGDAWGSGSILDSYSTMHTCSNLLFLRRFIEAVIAYTGARKVDVIAHSVGVVLARYTY
;
A
#
# COMPACT_ATOMS: atom_id res chain seq x y z
N MET A 1 19.02 -9.99 1.66
CA MET A 1 18.06 -9.34 2.56
C MET A 1 17.91 -7.90 2.08
N TYR A 2 16.99 -7.66 1.15
CA TYR A 2 16.78 -6.31 0.61
C TYR A 2 15.90 -5.55 1.60
N GLY A 3 16.48 -4.56 2.27
CA GLY A 3 15.72 -3.66 3.14
C GLY A 3 14.88 -2.74 2.27
N TYR A 4 13.57 -2.93 2.30
CA TYR A 4 12.61 -2.06 1.64
C TYR A 4 12.50 -0.77 2.47
N SER A 5 13.00 0.34 1.94
CA SER A 5 12.90 1.65 2.58
C SER A 5 11.74 2.41 1.96
N PHE A 6 10.64 2.57 2.71
CA PHE A 6 9.57 3.48 2.32
C PHE A 6 10.09 4.92 2.42
N ASP A 7 10.05 5.66 1.32
CA ASP A 7 10.53 7.05 1.33
C ASP A 7 9.56 7.93 2.14
N ARG A 8 10.07 8.61 3.16
CA ARG A 8 9.29 9.47 4.06
C ARG A 8 8.90 10.81 3.43
N PHE A 9 9.30 11.10 2.19
CA PHE A 9 9.03 12.37 1.54
C PHE A 9 7.61 12.51 0.95
N PHE A 10 6.57 12.22 1.73
CA PHE A 10 5.21 12.68 1.40
C PHE A 10 4.94 14.02 2.08
N PHE A 11 5.31 15.12 1.42
CA PHE A 11 5.04 16.46 1.94
C PHE A 11 3.53 16.63 2.20
N ARG A 12 3.15 16.96 3.44
CA ARG A 12 1.78 17.02 4.01
C ARG A 12 1.14 15.70 4.46
N TYR A 13 1.82 14.57 4.34
CA TYR A 13 1.33 13.27 4.81
C TYR A 13 2.27 12.62 5.85
N GLU A 14 3.17 13.40 6.44
CA GLU A 14 4.19 12.93 7.37
C GLU A 14 3.59 12.27 8.63
N ASN A 15 2.37 12.67 8.99
CA ASN A 15 1.65 12.17 10.15
C ASN A 15 0.72 10.99 9.84
N ASP A 16 0.64 10.52 8.60
CA ASP A 16 -0.24 9.43 8.21
C ASP A 16 0.34 8.04 8.50
N ASN A 17 1.64 7.92 8.78
CA ASN A 17 2.28 6.65 9.16
C ASN A 17 2.11 5.54 8.11
N PHE A 18 2.18 5.91 6.82
CA PHE A 18 2.08 4.95 5.70
C PHE A 18 3.22 3.93 5.65
N ASP A 19 4.36 4.22 6.30
CA ASP A 19 5.48 3.30 6.42
C ASP A 19 5.20 2.13 7.36
N ARG A 20 4.16 2.24 8.22
CA ARG A 20 3.67 1.20 9.14
C ARG A 20 4.80 0.53 9.96
N PRO A 21 5.60 1.31 10.71
CA PRO A 21 6.69 0.78 11.54
C PRO A 21 6.20 -0.19 12.63
N ASP A 22 4.94 -0.07 13.04
CA ASP A 22 4.27 -0.97 13.99
C ASP A 22 4.07 -2.39 13.44
N VAL A 23 3.98 -2.54 12.11
CA VAL A 23 3.90 -3.84 11.41
C VAL A 23 5.31 -4.39 11.12
N GLY A 24 6.32 -3.52 11.13
CA GLY A 24 7.71 -3.86 10.87
C GLY A 24 8.07 -3.82 9.38
N PRO A 25 9.09 -4.56 8.92
CA PRO A 25 9.67 -4.41 7.58
C PRO A 25 8.73 -4.80 6.44
N ASN A 26 7.61 -5.45 6.75
CA ASN A 26 6.60 -5.89 5.79
C ASN A 26 5.37 -4.96 5.76
N GLY A 27 5.39 -3.88 6.53
CA GLY A 27 4.26 -2.97 6.70
C GLY A 27 3.93 -2.14 5.47
N SER A 28 4.92 -1.88 4.61
CA SER A 28 4.76 -1.00 3.44
C SER A 28 5.84 -1.26 2.38
N PHE A 29 5.64 -0.71 1.18
CA PHE A 29 6.58 -0.72 0.08
C PHE A 29 6.40 0.51 -0.79
N GLY A 30 7.50 0.98 -1.38
CA GLY A 30 7.50 2.00 -2.43
C GLY A 30 8.22 3.27 -2.03
N GLY A 31 8.50 4.10 -3.01
CA GLY A 31 9.24 5.35 -2.83
C GLY A 31 10.38 5.46 -3.82
N LYS A 32 10.70 6.71 -4.19
CA LYS A 32 11.82 6.99 -5.07
C LYS A 32 13.13 6.78 -4.30
N LYS A 33 14.13 6.22 -4.95
CA LYS A 33 15.50 6.15 -4.43
C LYS A 33 16.16 7.52 -4.34
N ARG A 34 15.71 8.45 -5.18
CA ARG A 34 16.17 9.85 -5.22
C ARG A 34 15.00 10.75 -5.60
N ALA A 35 14.94 11.96 -5.04
CA ALA A 35 13.88 12.93 -5.35
C ALA A 35 13.71 13.22 -6.86
N THR A 36 14.81 13.12 -7.63
CA THR A 36 14.83 13.36 -9.08
C THR A 36 14.61 12.09 -9.93
N GLU A 37 14.24 10.97 -9.32
CA GLU A 37 13.94 9.74 -10.06
C GLU A 37 12.72 9.95 -10.97
N PRO A 38 12.85 9.67 -12.29
CA PRO A 38 11.75 9.85 -13.22
C PRO A 38 10.71 8.75 -13.04
N ILE A 39 9.44 9.15 -12.94
CA ILE A 39 8.28 8.27 -13.02
C ILE A 39 7.91 8.13 -14.49
N ARG A 40 8.07 6.93 -15.05
CA ARG A 40 7.88 6.63 -16.49
C ARG A 40 6.56 5.92 -16.76
N ASN A 41 6.13 5.08 -15.83
CA ASN A 41 4.87 4.35 -15.87
C ASN A 41 3.86 5.00 -14.94
N GLU A 42 2.56 4.76 -15.17
CA GLU A 42 1.53 5.03 -14.19
C GLU A 42 1.85 4.33 -12.85
N PRO A 43 1.83 5.04 -11.72
CA PRO A 43 2.08 4.41 -10.43
C PRO A 43 0.99 3.39 -10.09
N VAL A 44 1.42 2.24 -9.56
CA VAL A 44 0.54 1.15 -9.14
C VAL A 44 0.44 1.11 -7.63
N ILE A 45 -0.78 1.08 -7.12
CA ILE A 45 -1.09 0.97 -5.69
C ILE A 45 -1.72 -0.39 -5.41
N PHE A 46 -1.11 -1.16 -4.52
CA PHE A 46 -1.61 -2.46 -4.09
C PHE A 46 -2.36 -2.34 -2.75
N ILE A 47 -3.61 -2.82 -2.72
CA ILE A 47 -4.48 -2.78 -1.53
C ILE A 47 -4.86 -4.21 -1.14
N HIS A 48 -4.31 -4.68 -0.02
CA HIS A 48 -4.56 -6.03 0.49
C HIS A 48 -5.99 -6.20 1.04
N GLY A 49 -6.39 -7.46 1.27
CA GLY A 49 -7.67 -7.81 1.89
C GLY A 49 -7.59 -7.87 3.43
N ASN A 50 -8.71 -8.13 4.09
CA ASN A 50 -8.72 -8.25 5.55
C ASN A 50 -7.80 -9.40 6.04
N GLY A 51 -7.06 -9.17 7.13
CA GLY A 51 -6.14 -10.16 7.70
C GLY A 51 -4.85 -10.39 6.90
N ASP A 52 -4.53 -9.49 5.97
CA ASP A 52 -3.31 -9.54 5.15
C ASP A 52 -2.41 -8.32 5.45
N ALA A 53 -1.28 -8.21 4.76
CA ALA A 53 -0.33 -7.10 4.90
C ALA A 53 0.12 -6.58 3.53
N ALA A 54 0.84 -5.45 3.50
CA ALA A 54 1.42 -4.91 2.27
C ALA A 54 2.41 -5.89 1.62
N LEU A 55 3.35 -6.41 2.41
CA LEU A 55 4.36 -7.37 1.97
C LEU A 55 4.20 -8.71 2.67
N HIS A 56 4.76 -9.74 2.05
CA HIS A 56 4.78 -11.09 2.60
C HIS A 56 5.46 -11.12 3.96
N ALA A 57 4.75 -11.65 4.95
CA ALA A 57 5.29 -11.80 6.29
C ALA A 57 5.23 -13.24 6.83
N GLN A 58 4.15 -14.00 6.61
CA GLN A 58 4.11 -15.37 7.15
C GLN A 58 3.52 -16.51 6.31
N ALA A 59 2.40 -16.49 5.60
CA ALA A 59 1.69 -17.70 5.13
C ALA A 59 1.17 -18.67 6.24
N PRO A 60 -0.11 -19.12 6.17
CA PRO A 60 -1.10 -18.83 5.12
C PRO A 60 -1.72 -17.42 5.22
N LEU A 61 -1.43 -16.66 6.28
CA LEU A 61 -1.87 -15.27 6.49
C LEU A 61 -0.75 -14.29 6.13
N ALA A 62 -1.06 -13.01 5.89
CA ALA A 62 -0.06 -12.01 5.51
C ALA A 62 0.79 -12.45 4.29
N THR A 63 0.14 -12.86 3.21
CA THR A 63 0.80 -13.23 1.95
C THR A 63 1.36 -12.03 1.22
N GLY A 64 0.67 -10.88 1.31
CA GLY A 64 1.05 -9.60 0.74
C GLY A 64 1.31 -9.60 -0.77
N TRP A 65 1.91 -8.51 -1.25
CA TRP A 65 2.10 -8.25 -2.68
C TRP A 65 3.54 -8.47 -3.16
N SER A 66 4.42 -9.03 -2.33
CA SER A 66 5.87 -9.15 -2.64
C SER A 66 6.14 -9.80 -4.00
N ARG A 67 5.41 -10.86 -4.35
CA ARG A 67 5.58 -11.54 -5.65
C ARG A 67 5.05 -10.72 -6.83
N SER A 68 3.93 -10.01 -6.65
CA SER A 68 3.38 -9.11 -7.67
C SER A 68 4.32 -7.92 -7.90
N ILE A 69 4.79 -7.30 -6.82
CA ILE A 69 5.78 -6.22 -6.88
C ILE A 69 7.04 -6.69 -7.61
N GLN A 70 7.58 -7.86 -7.27
CA GLN A 70 8.73 -8.43 -7.96
C GLN A 70 8.45 -8.60 -9.47
N TYR A 71 7.28 -9.11 -9.84
CA TYR A 71 6.91 -9.26 -11.25
C TYR A 71 6.89 -7.93 -11.99
N PHE A 72 6.30 -6.87 -11.41
CA PHE A 72 6.31 -5.54 -12.01
C PHE A 72 7.75 -5.00 -12.18
N MET A 73 8.62 -5.21 -11.20
CA MET A 73 10.03 -4.84 -11.29
C MET A 73 10.75 -5.59 -12.43
N GLU A 74 10.44 -6.87 -12.64
CA GLU A 74 10.93 -7.66 -13.78
C GLU A 74 10.40 -7.12 -15.13
N GLN A 75 9.28 -6.36 -15.12
CA GLN A 75 8.72 -5.67 -16.28
C GLN A 75 9.15 -4.19 -16.38
N ASN A 76 10.29 -3.82 -15.78
CA ASN A 76 10.88 -2.47 -15.82
C ASN A 76 10.11 -1.38 -15.04
N TYR A 77 9.26 -1.76 -14.08
CA TYR A 77 8.83 -0.80 -13.06
C TYR A 77 9.92 -0.58 -12.01
N THR A 78 9.91 0.60 -11.41
CA THR A 78 10.80 1.00 -10.32
C THR A 78 10.08 0.98 -8.98
N GLU A 79 10.83 0.98 -7.87
CA GLU A 79 10.26 1.14 -6.52
C GLU A 79 9.53 2.49 -6.35
N GLY A 80 9.92 3.51 -7.12
CA GLY A 80 9.23 4.80 -7.19
C GLY A 80 7.91 4.76 -7.96
N GLU A 81 7.52 3.63 -8.55
CA GLU A 81 6.29 3.47 -9.32
C GLU A 81 5.34 2.43 -8.70
N LEU A 82 5.74 1.77 -7.62
CA LEU A 82 5.00 0.67 -6.99
C LEU A 82 4.82 0.97 -5.51
N TYR A 83 3.57 0.93 -5.03
CA TYR A 83 3.22 1.39 -3.69
C TYR A 83 2.29 0.41 -2.98
N ALA A 84 2.59 0.10 -1.71
CA ALA A 84 1.72 -0.68 -0.85
C ALA A 84 1.85 -0.18 0.59
N THR A 85 0.74 -0.14 1.32
CA THR A 85 0.74 0.10 2.78
C THR A 85 -0.26 -0.84 3.43
N THR A 86 0.06 -1.28 4.64
CA THR A 86 -0.86 -2.07 5.43
C THR A 86 -1.91 -1.13 6.01
N TRP A 87 -3.19 -1.44 5.83
CA TRP A 87 -4.30 -0.69 6.43
C TRP A 87 -4.92 -1.51 7.57
N GLY A 88 -5.49 -0.83 8.57
CA GLY A 88 -6.05 -1.47 9.76
C GLY A 88 -5.03 -2.28 10.58
N ASP A 89 -5.54 -3.20 11.38
CA ASP A 89 -4.73 -4.11 12.18
C ASP A 89 -4.10 -5.15 11.26
N ALA A 90 -2.78 -5.06 11.08
CA ALA A 90 -2.01 -6.19 10.55
C ALA A 90 -2.30 -7.40 11.43
N TRP A 91 -2.38 -8.60 10.86
CA TRP A 91 -2.60 -9.85 11.61
C TRP A 91 -4.04 -10.12 12.07
N GLY A 92 -5.03 -9.38 11.56
CA GLY A 92 -6.44 -9.72 11.79
C GLY A 92 -6.76 -11.18 11.45
N SER A 93 -7.66 -11.79 12.21
CA SER A 93 -8.00 -13.23 12.15
C SER A 93 -8.54 -13.73 10.79
N GLY A 94 -8.75 -12.83 9.82
CA GLY A 94 -9.49 -13.10 8.60
C GLY A 94 -11.01 -13.28 8.83
N SER A 95 -11.51 -12.99 10.03
CA SER A 95 -12.92 -13.13 10.38
C SER A 95 -13.82 -12.23 9.51
N ILE A 96 -14.97 -12.78 9.12
CA ILE A 96 -16.00 -12.08 8.35
C ILE A 96 -16.65 -10.96 9.19
N LEU A 97 -16.76 -11.14 10.51
CA LEU A 97 -17.30 -10.11 11.42
C LEU A 97 -16.33 -8.92 11.54
N ASP A 98 -15.03 -9.21 11.60
CA ASP A 98 -13.99 -8.17 11.58
C ASP A 98 -14.03 -7.43 10.24
N SER A 99 -14.23 -8.15 9.14
CA SER A 99 -14.34 -7.58 7.79
C SER A 99 -15.50 -6.57 7.68
N TYR A 100 -16.68 -6.91 8.21
CA TYR A 100 -17.84 -6.01 8.18
C TYR A 100 -17.60 -4.74 9.03
N SER A 101 -17.10 -4.89 10.25
CA SER A 101 -16.76 -3.75 11.13
C SER A 101 -15.71 -2.84 10.49
N THR A 102 -14.69 -3.45 9.88
CA THR A 102 -13.57 -2.80 9.21
C THR A 102 -13.96 -2.08 7.91
N MET A 103 -14.94 -2.61 7.17
CA MET A 103 -15.49 -1.95 5.98
C MET A 103 -16.25 -0.66 6.33
N HIS A 104 -16.76 -0.56 7.56
CA HIS A 104 -17.56 0.57 8.04
C HIS A 104 -16.77 1.56 8.92
N THR A 105 -15.46 1.37 9.11
CA THR A 105 -14.63 2.35 9.82
C THR A 105 -14.12 3.44 8.89
N CYS A 106 -14.60 4.66 9.14
CA CYS A 106 -14.20 5.87 8.42
C CYS A 106 -12.67 6.08 8.42
N SER A 107 -11.96 5.66 9.47
CA SER A 107 -10.51 5.79 9.58
C SER A 107 -9.76 5.03 8.48
N ASN A 108 -10.13 3.78 8.17
CA ASN A 108 -9.46 2.98 7.14
C ASN A 108 -9.70 3.55 5.73
N LEU A 109 -10.92 4.03 5.48
CA LEU A 109 -11.27 4.71 4.23
C LEU A 109 -10.47 6.00 4.05
N LEU A 110 -10.42 6.86 5.08
CA LEU A 110 -9.66 8.09 5.04
C LEU A 110 -8.16 7.82 4.90
N PHE A 111 -7.63 6.81 5.60
CA PHE A 111 -6.24 6.40 5.48
C PHE A 111 -5.88 5.99 4.05
N LEU A 112 -6.67 5.09 3.43
CA LEU A 112 -6.43 4.64 2.06
C LEU A 112 -6.63 5.75 1.03
N ARG A 113 -7.63 6.62 1.22
CA ARG A 113 -7.84 7.79 0.38
C ARG A 113 -6.62 8.72 0.43
N ARG A 114 -6.15 9.06 1.63
CA ARG A 114 -4.97 9.90 1.81
C ARG A 114 -3.72 9.23 1.23
N PHE A 115 -3.59 7.91 1.33
CA PHE A 115 -2.49 7.19 0.71
C PHE A 115 -2.49 7.33 -0.82
N ILE A 116 -3.66 7.18 -1.47
CA ILE A 116 -3.80 7.37 -2.91
C ILE A 116 -3.47 8.82 -3.31
N GLU A 117 -4.02 9.80 -2.59
CA GLU A 117 -3.75 11.23 -2.82
C GLU A 117 -2.26 11.56 -2.63
N ALA A 118 -1.61 10.93 -1.65
CA ALA A 118 -0.19 11.09 -1.36
C ALA A 118 0.67 10.52 -2.49
N VAL A 119 0.36 9.32 -3.01
CA VAL A 119 1.08 8.72 -4.15
C VAL A 119 0.94 9.59 -5.40
N ILE A 120 -0.25 10.10 -5.70
CA ILE A 120 -0.49 11.03 -6.80
C ILE A 120 0.39 12.28 -6.65
N ALA A 121 0.36 12.91 -5.46
CA ALA A 121 1.13 14.12 -5.20
C ALA A 121 2.65 13.89 -5.26
N TYR A 122 3.13 12.77 -4.71
CA TYR A 122 4.55 12.44 -4.63
C TYR A 122 5.16 12.06 -5.99
N THR A 123 4.39 11.36 -6.82
CA THR A 123 4.83 10.96 -8.16
C THR A 123 4.63 12.07 -9.19
N GLY A 124 3.68 12.97 -8.97
CA GLY A 124 3.24 13.97 -9.95
C GLY A 124 2.38 13.37 -11.07
N ALA A 125 1.92 12.13 -10.92
CA ALA A 125 1.12 11.44 -11.92
C ALA A 125 -0.30 12.02 -11.98
N ARG A 126 -0.94 11.98 -13.16
CA ARG A 126 -2.34 12.42 -13.32
C ARG A 126 -3.36 11.42 -12.78
N LYS A 127 -2.96 10.15 -12.68
CA LYS A 127 -3.77 9.02 -12.24
C LYS A 127 -2.84 7.93 -11.70
N VAL A 128 -3.44 6.96 -11.02
CA VAL A 128 -2.79 5.74 -10.53
C VAL A 128 -3.63 4.53 -10.91
N ASP A 129 -3.00 3.36 -11.00
CA ASP A 129 -3.69 2.09 -11.17
C ASP A 129 -3.77 1.37 -9.81
N VAL A 130 -4.96 0.92 -9.43
CA VAL A 130 -5.18 0.25 -8.14
C VAL A 130 -5.43 -1.24 -8.36
N ILE A 131 -4.58 -2.08 -7.76
CA ILE A 131 -4.75 -3.52 -7.70
C ILE A 131 -5.18 -3.88 -6.29
N ALA A 132 -6.40 -4.39 -6.14
CA ALA A 132 -7.00 -4.66 -4.83
C ALA A 132 -7.52 -6.10 -4.73
N HIS A 133 -7.52 -6.65 -3.51
CA HIS A 133 -8.01 -7.99 -3.22
C HIS A 133 -9.07 -8.01 -2.10
N SER A 134 -10.13 -8.81 -2.28
CA SER A 134 -11.16 -9.06 -1.27
C SER A 134 -11.76 -7.75 -0.71
N VAL A 135 -11.78 -7.56 0.62
CA VAL A 135 -12.26 -6.34 1.29
C VAL A 135 -11.54 -5.07 0.80
N GLY A 136 -10.28 -5.19 0.38
CA GLY A 136 -9.53 -4.09 -0.21
C GLY A 136 -10.20 -3.52 -1.47
N VAL A 137 -10.91 -4.34 -2.25
CA VAL A 137 -11.67 -3.88 -3.42
C VAL A 137 -12.82 -2.98 -2.99
N VAL A 138 -13.51 -3.33 -1.91
CA VAL A 138 -14.64 -2.53 -1.42
C VAL A 138 -14.14 -1.20 -0.86
N LEU A 139 -13.08 -1.23 -0.05
CA LEU A 139 -12.47 -0.01 0.47
C LEU A 139 -12.00 0.92 -0.66
N ALA A 140 -11.31 0.37 -1.67
CA ALA A 140 -10.85 1.13 -2.83
C ALA A 140 -11.99 1.74 -3.68
N ARG A 141 -13.21 1.19 -3.60
CA ARG A 141 -14.39 1.75 -4.26
C ARG A 141 -15.02 2.93 -3.53
N TYR A 142 -14.76 3.05 -2.23
CA TYR A 142 -15.29 4.12 -1.39
C TYR A 142 -14.27 5.25 -1.14
N THR A 143 -13.06 5.16 -1.71
CA THR A 143 -12.01 6.17 -1.57
C THR A 143 -12.05 7.30 -2.62
N TYR A 144 -12.89 7.18 -3.66
CA TYR A 144 -13.08 8.22 -4.70
C TYR A 144 -14.41 8.97 -4.57
#